data_AF-A0A433N0S5-F1
#
_entry.id   AF-A0A433N0S5-F1
#
_cell.length_a   1.000
_cell.length_b   1.000
_cell.length_c   1.000
_cell.angle_alpha   90.00
_cell.angle_beta   90.00
_cell.angle_gamma   90.00
#
_symmetry.space_group_name_H-M   'P 1'
#
loop_
_entity.id
_entity.type
_entity.pdbx_description
1 polymer ?
#
loop_
_entity_poly.entity_id
_entity_poly.type
_entity_poly.pdbx_seq_one_letter_code
_entity_poly.pdbx_strand_id
1 'polypeptide(L)'
;MAKHRLWSPIANAFDAYRRRLIADPTAFYEHTWRLIHIQESLVVTLGSALVSRLLYLWKDEPNYIEDLNKLRKMVIDCLENGSIGNWNDILSRFGRLNPDKYPPCTFIAAVKEYLEEIPTINPNKSASKQQGVPLAFLTTWQSIAPVTSNYEDNNLSRLGRFFAINSLRNKIAHVPISGDTFRKLHTGLRREVLSLLTPSIDWQAEPPTANPNITKWHPPLCGQIANKRSYVTGSGDYGQVVGIDDDKTYWEWQKIGNQDSERWLASPFVYIDNDIKVSLLFKLEGLNGEPDENLTGQYHRFAAEVEPVREESISQEMIKSWITVEIPSSITEPLNGNNGNGITTEPTELVENIQINLGQLESAELRTKAEDAYQKRKYPQAVTFFDELERRADRQYTDVAKIHHGAALWRKANRDLDKEEKEKQFERAIKLLEAASQHRDIIYAAEARYERSKAFYHLSLLRGDRNLFEEALKDAERAAKSGYKTEHANWEKFLQRKRDEEGIESTISGVNQNENSIQDL
;
A
#
# COMPACT_ATOMS: atom_id res chain seq x y z
N MET A 1 23.27 -2.13 -12.07
CA MET A 1 23.41 -2.36 -10.61
C MET A 1 22.02 -2.45 -10.01
N ALA A 2 21.56 -3.64 -9.62
CA ALA A 2 20.30 -3.81 -8.91
C ALA A 2 20.41 -3.14 -7.54
N LYS A 3 19.73 -1.99 -7.35
CA LYS A 3 19.68 -1.32 -6.05
C LYS A 3 18.74 -2.14 -5.17
N HIS A 4 19.29 -2.85 -4.20
CA HIS A 4 18.54 -3.48 -3.12
C HIS A 4 17.59 -2.44 -2.51
N ARG A 5 16.27 -2.70 -2.48
CA ARG A 5 15.27 -1.76 -1.95
C ARG A 5 14.16 -2.52 -1.24
N LEU A 6 13.79 -2.05 -0.05
CA LEU A 6 12.63 -2.55 0.69
C LEU A 6 11.37 -2.43 -0.16
N TRP A 7 10.40 -3.31 0.06
CA TRP A 7 9.04 -3.11 -0.46
C TRP A 7 8.47 -1.78 0.04
N SER A 8 7.77 -1.07 -0.83
CA SER A 8 7.28 0.29 -0.57
C SER A 8 6.48 0.45 0.72
N PRO A 9 5.55 -0.45 1.11
CA PRO A 9 4.83 -0.33 2.38
C PRO A 9 5.75 -0.31 3.61
N ILE A 10 6.73 -1.22 3.64
CA ILE A 10 7.67 -1.38 4.76
C ILE A 10 8.55 -0.14 4.89
N ALA A 11 9.09 0.33 3.77
CA ALA A 11 9.95 1.49 3.75
C ALA A 11 9.20 2.76 4.16
N ASN A 12 7.96 2.92 3.69
CA ASN A 12 7.10 4.02 4.05
C ASN A 12 6.79 4.06 5.56
N ALA A 13 6.54 2.89 6.17
CA ALA A 13 6.33 2.77 7.61
C ALA A 13 7.59 3.20 8.40
N PHE A 14 8.76 2.75 7.94
CA PHE A 14 10.04 3.12 8.53
C PHE A 14 10.32 4.62 8.41
N ASP A 15 10.03 5.22 7.26
CA ASP A 15 10.24 6.64 7.02
C ASP A 15 9.30 7.52 7.84
N ALA A 16 8.04 7.09 8.05
CA ALA A 16 7.12 7.76 8.95
C ALA A 16 7.63 7.74 10.41
N TYR A 17 8.10 6.59 10.88
CA TYR A 17 8.75 6.46 12.19
C TYR A 17 9.96 7.40 12.31
N ARG A 18 10.86 7.40 11.31
CA ARG A 18 12.06 8.24 11.29
C ARG A 18 11.73 9.73 11.39
N ARG A 19 10.79 10.21 10.58
CA ARG A 19 10.37 11.62 10.59
C ARG A 19 9.81 12.03 11.96
N ARG A 20 8.99 11.17 12.58
CA ARG A 20 8.40 11.41 13.90
C ARG A 20 9.43 11.37 15.03
N LEU A 21 10.40 10.46 14.97
CA LEU A 21 11.51 10.41 15.91
C LEU A 21 12.36 11.69 15.89
N ILE A 22 12.55 12.30 14.70
CA ILE A 22 13.28 13.56 14.55
C ILE A 22 12.45 14.75 15.03
N ALA A 23 11.15 14.78 14.69
CA ALA A 23 10.26 15.89 15.02
C ALA A 23 9.95 15.98 16.53
N ASP A 24 9.73 14.84 17.18
CA ASP A 24 9.52 14.77 18.63
C ASP A 24 10.25 13.56 19.22
N PRO A 25 11.48 13.72 19.72
CA PRO A 25 12.28 12.63 20.29
C PRO A 25 11.74 12.05 21.59
N THR A 26 10.78 12.72 22.25
CA THR A 26 10.29 12.34 23.58
C THR A 26 8.95 11.61 23.55
N ALA A 27 8.28 11.57 22.40
CA ALA A 27 7.01 10.87 22.18
C ALA A 27 7.14 9.33 22.14
N PHE A 28 7.72 8.73 23.17
CA PHE A 28 8.00 7.29 23.24
C PHE A 28 6.77 6.41 23.02
N TYR A 29 5.59 6.85 23.48
CA TYR A 29 4.32 6.16 23.22
C TYR A 29 4.05 6.03 21.72
N GLU A 30 4.08 7.16 20.99
CA GLU A 30 3.87 7.16 19.53
C GLU A 30 4.95 6.32 18.83
N HIS A 31 6.21 6.49 19.24
CA HIS A 31 7.33 5.77 18.63
C HIS A 31 7.21 4.26 18.79
N THR A 32 6.76 3.78 19.95
CA THR A 32 6.49 2.35 20.18
C THR A 32 5.42 1.83 19.23
N TRP A 33 4.30 2.54 19.06
CA TRP A 33 3.25 2.16 18.10
C TRP A 33 3.73 2.20 16.65
N ARG A 34 4.55 3.18 16.28
CA ARG A 34 5.16 3.26 14.94
C ARG A 34 6.10 2.09 14.67
N LEU A 35 6.86 1.62 15.66
CA LEU A 35 7.70 0.42 15.53
C LEU A 35 6.84 -0.85 15.31
N ILE A 36 5.71 -0.96 16.02
CA ILE A 36 4.74 -2.03 15.80
C ILE A 36 4.17 -1.96 14.37
N HIS A 37 3.79 -0.78 13.88
CA HIS A 37 3.29 -0.61 12.50
C HIS A 37 4.33 -1.01 11.44
N ILE A 38 5.63 -0.85 11.69
CA ILE A 38 6.67 -1.37 10.78
C ILE A 38 6.62 -2.89 10.72
N GLN A 39 6.46 -3.56 11.87
CA GLN A 39 6.32 -5.02 11.93
C GLN A 39 5.03 -5.50 11.28
N GLU A 40 3.91 -4.82 11.51
CA GLU A 40 2.62 -5.12 10.86
C GLU A 40 2.74 -4.96 9.33
N SER A 41 3.34 -3.87 8.87
CA SER A 41 3.61 -3.66 7.44
C SER A 41 4.46 -4.78 6.85
N LEU A 42 5.49 -5.24 7.57
CA LEU A 42 6.36 -6.34 7.16
C LEU A 42 5.57 -7.65 7.03
N VAL A 43 4.77 -7.99 8.04
CA VAL A 43 3.96 -9.22 8.06
C VAL A 43 2.91 -9.23 6.96
N VAL A 44 2.15 -8.13 6.79
CA VAL A 44 1.10 -8.05 5.77
C VAL A 44 1.70 -8.04 4.37
N THR A 45 2.83 -7.35 4.14
CA THR A 45 3.51 -7.33 2.84
C THR A 45 3.98 -8.73 2.45
N LEU A 46 4.72 -9.42 3.34
CA LEU A 46 5.22 -10.76 3.08
C LEU A 46 4.08 -11.77 2.93
N GLY A 47 3.08 -11.69 3.79
CA GLY A 47 1.90 -12.56 3.75
C GLY A 47 1.15 -12.40 2.43
N SER A 48 0.85 -11.15 2.03
CA SER A 48 0.14 -10.86 0.78
C SER A 48 0.93 -11.28 -0.46
N ALA A 49 2.24 -11.02 -0.48
CA ALA A 49 3.13 -11.43 -1.57
C ALA A 49 3.18 -12.96 -1.72
N LEU A 50 3.26 -13.67 -0.59
CA LEU A 50 3.32 -15.13 -0.56
C LEU A 50 1.98 -15.78 -0.93
N VAL A 51 0.88 -15.30 -0.36
CA VAL A 51 -0.49 -15.74 -0.68
C VAL A 51 -0.76 -15.58 -2.17
N SER A 52 -0.53 -14.38 -2.72
CA SER A 52 -0.77 -14.11 -4.14
C SER A 52 0.10 -14.98 -5.05
N ARG A 53 1.37 -15.25 -4.67
CA ARG A 53 2.24 -16.14 -5.41
C ARG A 53 1.73 -17.59 -5.43
N LEU A 54 1.27 -18.08 -4.29
CA LEU A 54 0.75 -19.44 -4.15
C LEU A 54 -0.59 -19.64 -4.84
N LEU A 55 -1.50 -18.68 -4.70
CA LEU A 55 -2.76 -18.69 -5.43
C LEU A 55 -2.53 -18.71 -6.94
N TYR A 56 -1.50 -18.02 -7.43
CA TYR A 56 -1.10 -18.06 -8.83
C TYR A 56 -0.53 -19.43 -9.23
N LEU A 57 0.40 -20.00 -8.44
CA LEU A 57 1.04 -21.27 -8.76
C LEU A 57 0.11 -22.49 -8.64
N TRP A 58 -0.87 -22.46 -7.74
CA TRP A 58 -1.73 -23.61 -7.46
C TRP A 58 -3.09 -23.55 -8.17
N LYS A 59 -3.44 -22.43 -8.82
CA LYS A 59 -4.79 -22.19 -9.39
C LYS A 59 -5.29 -23.34 -10.25
N ASP A 60 -4.40 -23.91 -11.07
CA ASP A 60 -4.72 -24.91 -12.10
C ASP A 60 -4.04 -26.26 -11.83
N GLU A 61 -3.52 -26.48 -10.62
CA GLU A 61 -2.75 -27.67 -10.24
C GLU A 61 -3.61 -28.64 -9.38
N PRO A 62 -4.09 -29.77 -9.94
CA PRO A 62 -5.01 -30.67 -9.24
C PRO A 62 -4.43 -31.26 -7.95
N ASN A 63 -3.11 -31.47 -7.93
CA ASN A 63 -2.40 -32.07 -6.80
C ASN A 63 -2.39 -31.19 -5.54
N TYR A 64 -2.71 -29.90 -5.67
CA TYR A 64 -2.66 -28.95 -4.56
C TYR A 64 -4.04 -28.44 -4.16
N ILE A 65 -5.14 -29.03 -4.66
CA ILE A 65 -6.50 -28.51 -4.42
C ILE A 65 -6.86 -28.41 -2.92
N GLU A 66 -6.43 -29.38 -2.10
CA GLU A 66 -6.70 -29.38 -0.66
C GLU A 66 -5.90 -28.27 0.05
N ASP A 67 -4.61 -28.14 -0.26
CA ASP A 67 -3.76 -27.08 0.30
C ASP A 67 -4.20 -25.69 -0.16
N LEU A 68 -4.62 -25.56 -1.43
CA LEU A 68 -5.20 -24.37 -2.01
C LEU A 68 -6.50 -23.99 -1.31
N ASN A 69 -7.43 -24.93 -1.09
CA ASN A 69 -8.68 -24.67 -0.38
C ASN A 69 -8.44 -24.25 1.08
N LYS A 70 -7.48 -24.88 1.76
CA LYS A 70 -7.10 -24.45 3.11
C LYS A 70 -6.46 -23.06 3.11
N LEU A 71 -5.63 -22.73 2.10
CA LEU A 71 -5.07 -21.39 1.93
C LEU A 71 -6.17 -20.36 1.71
N ARG A 72 -7.09 -20.62 0.78
CA ARG A 72 -8.26 -19.79 0.49
C ARG A 72 -9.04 -19.45 1.77
N LYS A 73 -9.35 -20.46 2.58
CA LYS A 73 -10.01 -20.27 3.87
C LYS A 73 -9.23 -19.34 4.80
N MET A 74 -7.93 -19.57 4.97
CA MET A 74 -7.10 -18.71 5.82
C MET A 74 -7.05 -17.26 5.33
N VAL A 75 -7.03 -17.04 4.02
CA VAL A 75 -7.06 -15.69 3.43
C VAL A 75 -8.39 -15.01 3.73
N ILE A 76 -9.51 -15.70 3.55
CA ILE A 76 -10.85 -15.18 3.86
C ILE A 76 -10.95 -14.84 5.36
N ASP A 77 -10.60 -15.78 6.25
CA ASP A 77 -10.63 -15.59 7.71
C ASP A 77 -9.74 -14.40 8.14
N CYS A 78 -8.62 -14.19 7.45
CA CYS A 78 -7.70 -13.08 7.67
C CYS A 78 -8.30 -11.73 7.28
N LEU A 79 -8.88 -11.66 6.08
CA LEU A 79 -9.46 -10.44 5.51
C LEU A 79 -10.82 -10.08 6.13
N GLU A 80 -11.60 -11.03 6.64
CA GLU A 80 -12.86 -10.74 7.32
C GLU A 80 -12.62 -9.91 8.60
N ASN A 81 -11.54 -10.24 9.33
CA ASN A 81 -11.26 -9.68 10.65
C ASN A 81 -10.16 -8.59 10.65
N GLY A 82 -9.38 -8.46 9.58
CA GLY A 82 -8.21 -7.57 9.54
C GLY A 82 -7.19 -7.87 10.63
N SER A 83 -6.96 -9.16 10.92
CA SER A 83 -6.15 -9.59 12.07
C SER A 83 -4.68 -9.81 11.68
N ILE A 84 -3.75 -9.08 12.33
CA ILE A 84 -2.31 -9.34 12.23
C ILE A 84 -1.94 -10.75 12.73
N GLY A 85 -2.70 -11.27 13.71
CA GLY A 85 -2.54 -12.66 14.17
C GLY A 85 -2.77 -13.66 13.03
N ASN A 86 -3.83 -13.47 12.25
CA ASN A 86 -4.18 -14.36 11.13
C ASN A 86 -3.11 -14.27 10.02
N TRP A 87 -2.54 -13.09 9.77
CA TRP A 87 -1.39 -12.95 8.86
C TRP A 87 -0.15 -13.69 9.36
N ASN A 88 0.13 -13.68 10.68
CA ASN A 88 1.21 -14.49 11.25
C ASN A 88 0.95 -15.99 11.10
N ASP A 89 -0.29 -16.43 11.24
CA ASP A 89 -0.67 -17.83 11.07
C ASP A 89 -0.49 -18.29 9.61
N ILE A 90 -0.83 -17.42 8.65
CA ILE A 90 -0.53 -17.61 7.22
C ILE A 90 0.98 -17.81 7.03
N LEU A 91 1.82 -16.88 7.52
CA LEU A 91 3.28 -17.01 7.43
C LEU A 91 3.81 -18.28 8.11
N SER A 92 3.26 -18.64 9.27
CA SER A 92 3.65 -19.82 10.03
C SER A 92 3.36 -21.13 9.30
N ARG A 93 2.18 -21.23 8.69
CA ARG A 93 1.85 -22.38 7.84
C ARG A 93 2.89 -22.53 6.73
N PHE A 94 3.27 -21.43 6.11
CA PHE A 94 4.18 -21.45 4.98
C PHE A 94 5.62 -21.76 5.35
N GLY A 95 6.08 -21.29 6.50
CA GLY A 95 7.35 -21.74 7.08
C GLY A 95 7.41 -23.28 7.20
N ARG A 96 6.27 -23.94 7.40
CA ARG A 96 6.19 -25.41 7.55
C ARG A 96 5.97 -26.18 6.24
N LEU A 97 5.82 -25.51 5.09
CA LEU A 97 5.69 -26.21 3.82
C LEU A 97 6.98 -26.97 3.49
N ASN A 98 6.84 -28.23 3.09
CA ASN A 98 7.97 -29.03 2.63
C ASN A 98 8.32 -28.65 1.18
N PRO A 99 9.52 -28.08 0.90
CA PRO A 99 9.90 -27.68 -0.45
C PRO A 99 9.81 -28.81 -1.48
N ASP A 100 10.02 -30.06 -1.04
CA ASP A 100 9.99 -31.25 -1.90
C ASP A 100 8.59 -31.60 -2.41
N LYS A 101 7.55 -31.02 -1.78
CA LYS A 101 6.14 -31.28 -2.10
C LYS A 101 5.51 -30.21 -2.99
N TYR A 102 6.22 -29.14 -3.34
CA TYR A 102 5.65 -28.01 -4.06
C TYR A 102 6.52 -27.64 -5.26
N PRO A 103 5.93 -27.02 -6.31
CA PRO A 103 6.73 -26.55 -7.44
C PRO A 103 7.86 -25.63 -6.94
N PRO A 104 9.09 -25.81 -7.44
CA PRO A 104 10.23 -25.04 -6.97
C PRO A 104 10.01 -23.56 -7.30
N CYS A 105 9.80 -22.75 -6.27
CA CYS A 105 9.68 -21.30 -6.38
C CYS A 105 10.75 -20.63 -5.51
N THR A 106 11.64 -19.88 -6.15
CA THR A 106 12.77 -19.22 -5.49
C THR A 106 12.34 -18.16 -4.48
N PHE A 107 11.27 -17.41 -4.76
CA PHE A 107 10.68 -16.49 -3.80
C PHE A 107 10.18 -17.20 -2.53
N ILE A 108 9.40 -18.28 -2.66
CA ILE A 108 8.84 -19.02 -1.52
C ILE A 108 9.95 -19.61 -0.65
N ALA A 109 10.97 -20.21 -1.28
CA ALA A 109 12.12 -20.75 -0.58
C ALA A 109 12.87 -19.66 0.20
N ALA A 110 13.07 -18.49 -0.40
CA ALA A 110 13.72 -17.36 0.27
C ALA A 110 12.90 -16.84 1.46
N VAL A 111 11.58 -16.73 1.33
CA VAL A 111 10.70 -16.32 2.44
C VAL A 111 10.76 -17.34 3.58
N LYS A 112 10.74 -18.64 3.27
CA LYS A 112 10.89 -19.69 4.27
C LYS A 112 12.21 -19.58 5.02
N GLU A 113 13.33 -19.49 4.31
CA GLU A 113 14.66 -19.33 4.89
C GLU A 113 14.70 -18.11 5.84
N TYR A 114 14.15 -16.98 5.40
CA TYR A 114 14.05 -15.78 6.21
C TYR A 114 13.20 -15.99 7.48
N LEU A 115 12.04 -16.64 7.39
CA LEU A 115 11.14 -16.86 8.53
C LEU A 115 11.73 -17.82 9.58
N GLU A 116 12.46 -18.84 9.13
CA GLU A 116 13.10 -19.86 9.98
C GLU A 116 14.42 -19.40 10.57
N GLU A 117 15.06 -18.37 9.99
CA GLU A 117 16.32 -17.81 10.46
C GLU A 117 16.25 -17.42 11.94
N ILE A 118 17.23 -17.88 12.72
CA ILE A 118 17.45 -17.49 14.11
C ILE A 118 18.50 -16.37 14.11
N PRO A 119 18.16 -15.15 14.54
CA PRO A 119 19.14 -14.08 14.70
C PRO A 119 20.23 -14.47 15.71
N THR A 120 21.50 -14.23 15.35
CA THR A 120 22.67 -14.62 16.15
C THR A 120 23.66 -13.46 16.36
N ILE A 121 24.45 -13.53 17.43
CA ILE A 121 25.61 -12.64 17.67
C ILE A 121 26.87 -13.29 17.08
N ASN A 122 27.70 -12.52 16.35
CA ASN A 122 28.99 -12.92 15.73
C ASN A 122 28.91 -13.89 14.52
N PRO A 123 28.39 -13.47 13.36
CA PRO A 123 28.46 -14.29 12.13
C PRO A 123 29.90 -14.53 11.65
N ASN A 124 30.86 -13.68 12.01
CA ASN A 124 32.21 -13.62 11.41
C ASN A 124 33.36 -14.21 12.24
N LYS A 125 33.12 -14.98 13.32
CA LYS A 125 34.20 -15.66 14.06
C LYS A 125 33.92 -17.15 14.20
N SER A 126 34.55 -17.92 13.32
CA SER A 126 34.92 -19.34 13.46
C SER A 126 34.04 -20.18 14.40
N ALA A 127 33.06 -20.93 13.85
CA ALA A 127 32.42 -22.19 14.30
C ALA A 127 32.17 -22.51 15.81
N SER A 128 32.62 -21.71 16.78
CA SER A 128 32.47 -21.93 18.20
C SER A 128 31.16 -21.27 18.65
N LYS A 129 30.08 -22.02 18.47
CA LYS A 129 28.72 -21.80 18.99
C LYS A 129 28.09 -20.46 18.57
N GLN A 130 27.40 -20.48 17.43
CA GLN A 130 26.33 -19.51 17.15
C GLN A 130 25.38 -19.49 18.36
N GLN A 131 25.29 -18.35 19.04
CA GLN A 131 24.38 -18.16 20.16
C GLN A 131 23.20 -17.31 19.68
N GLY A 132 21.99 -17.85 19.83
CA GLY A 132 20.76 -17.11 19.56
C GLY A 132 20.63 -15.87 20.46
N VAL A 133 19.99 -14.83 19.93
CA VAL A 133 19.80 -13.57 20.65
C VAL A 133 18.48 -13.59 21.43
N PRO A 134 18.44 -13.26 22.74
CA PRO A 134 17.16 -13.09 23.45
C PRO A 134 16.31 -11.97 22.81
N LEU A 135 14.99 -12.03 22.99
CA LEU A 135 14.09 -10.94 22.63
C LEU A 135 14.51 -9.64 23.34
N ALA A 136 14.80 -8.59 22.57
CA ALA A 136 15.42 -7.38 23.09
C ALA A 136 14.52 -6.60 24.08
N PHE A 137 13.21 -6.80 24.00
CA PHE A 137 12.21 -6.14 24.86
C PHE A 137 11.64 -7.05 25.97
N LEU A 138 12.09 -8.31 26.08
CA LEU A 138 11.50 -9.32 26.97
C LEU A 138 11.45 -8.88 28.43
N THR A 139 12.57 -8.38 28.96
CA THR A 139 12.66 -7.93 30.37
C THR A 139 11.70 -6.78 30.67
N THR A 140 11.50 -5.88 29.70
CA THR A 140 10.54 -4.77 29.84
C THR A 140 9.12 -5.30 29.75
N TRP A 141 8.83 -6.24 28.84
CA TRP A 141 7.52 -6.88 28.73
C TRP A 141 7.14 -7.63 30.02
N GLN A 142 8.06 -8.41 30.60
CA GLN A 142 7.84 -9.13 31.87
C GLN A 142 7.48 -8.19 33.03
N SER A 143 7.94 -6.93 32.99
CA SER A 143 7.54 -5.92 33.99
C SER A 143 6.12 -5.36 33.80
N ILE A 144 5.52 -5.56 32.62
CA ILE A 144 4.18 -5.07 32.26
C ILE A 144 3.14 -6.17 32.47
N ALA A 145 3.43 -7.38 32.01
CA ALA A 145 2.49 -8.49 32.01
C ALA A 145 3.20 -9.86 32.00
N PRO A 146 2.52 -10.94 32.42
CA PRO A 146 3.04 -12.30 32.28
C PRO A 146 3.35 -12.64 30.81
N VAL A 147 4.49 -13.30 30.59
CA VAL A 147 4.97 -13.73 29.28
C VAL A 147 4.96 -15.26 29.22
N THR A 148 4.56 -15.83 28.10
CA THR A 148 4.62 -17.29 27.89
C THR A 148 6.07 -17.75 27.82
N SER A 149 6.39 -18.89 28.45
CA SER A 149 7.74 -19.46 28.53
C SER A 149 8.42 -19.66 27.18
N ASN A 150 7.64 -19.85 26.11
CA ASN A 150 8.18 -20.02 24.75
C ASN A 150 8.95 -18.79 24.25
N TYR A 151 8.70 -17.58 24.80
CA TYR A 151 9.41 -16.37 24.42
C TYR A 151 10.71 -16.15 25.19
N GLU A 152 11.00 -17.00 26.18
CA GLU A 152 12.23 -16.97 26.95
C GLU A 152 13.37 -17.75 26.27
N ASP A 153 13.07 -18.46 25.17
CA ASP A 153 14.08 -19.15 24.36
C ASP A 153 14.95 -18.13 23.59
N ASN A 154 16.27 -18.27 23.74
CA ASN A 154 17.25 -17.45 23.01
C ASN A 154 17.29 -17.80 21.51
N ASN A 155 16.71 -18.93 21.10
CA ASN A 155 16.73 -19.44 19.73
C ASN A 155 15.43 -19.15 18.95
N LEU A 156 14.74 -18.06 19.29
CA LEU A 156 13.55 -17.65 18.55
C LEU A 156 13.88 -17.26 17.10
N SER A 157 13.22 -17.93 16.16
CA SER A 157 13.21 -17.57 14.75
C SER A 157 12.55 -16.21 14.51
N ARG A 158 12.74 -15.64 13.31
CA ARG A 158 12.04 -14.40 12.92
C ARG A 158 10.52 -14.53 13.02
N LEU A 159 9.97 -15.67 12.63
CA LEU A 159 8.55 -15.95 12.80
C LEU A 159 8.12 -15.93 14.29
N GLY A 160 8.89 -16.56 15.17
CA GLY A 160 8.64 -16.51 16.62
C GLY A 160 8.64 -15.08 17.17
N ARG A 161 9.53 -14.23 16.65
CA ARG A 161 9.63 -12.80 16.99
C ARG A 161 8.43 -12.00 16.47
N PHE A 162 7.87 -12.32 15.30
CA PHE A 162 6.62 -11.71 14.83
C PHE A 162 5.46 -12.00 15.78
N PHE A 163 5.31 -13.25 16.23
CA PHE A 163 4.32 -13.58 17.24
C PHE A 163 4.56 -12.84 18.55
N ALA A 164 5.80 -12.75 19.02
CA ALA A 164 6.14 -12.02 20.25
C ALA A 164 5.76 -10.53 20.19
N ILE A 165 6.05 -9.85 19.08
CA ILE A 165 5.68 -8.44 18.89
C ILE A 165 4.16 -8.27 18.84
N ASN A 166 3.44 -9.15 18.12
CA ASN A 166 1.97 -9.11 18.07
C ASN A 166 1.33 -9.37 19.45
N SER A 167 1.88 -10.31 20.22
CA SER A 167 1.44 -10.55 21.60
C SER A 167 1.68 -9.34 22.49
N LEU A 168 2.86 -8.70 22.39
CA LEU A 168 3.14 -7.44 23.09
C LEU A 168 2.15 -6.35 22.70
N ARG A 169 1.89 -6.15 21.39
CA ARG A 169 0.93 -5.18 20.84
C ARG A 169 -0.44 -5.32 21.50
N ASN A 170 -0.95 -6.55 21.59
CA ASN A 170 -2.24 -6.81 22.24
C ASN A 170 -2.20 -6.54 23.74
N LYS A 171 -1.08 -6.76 24.44
CA LYS A 171 -0.97 -6.44 25.87
C LYS A 171 -0.91 -4.93 26.13
N ILE A 172 -0.10 -4.19 25.39
CA ILE A 172 0.06 -2.75 25.63
C ILE A 172 -1.19 -1.95 25.25
N ALA A 173 -2.06 -2.48 24.38
CA ALA A 173 -3.36 -1.88 24.05
C ALA A 173 -4.34 -1.85 25.24
N HIS A 174 -4.14 -2.71 26.25
CA HIS A 174 -5.11 -2.94 27.32
C HIS A 174 -4.55 -2.67 28.72
N VAL A 175 -3.29 -2.28 28.84
CA VAL A 175 -2.61 -2.09 30.13
C VAL A 175 -2.09 -0.65 30.24
N PRO A 176 -2.40 0.08 31.33
CA PRO A 176 -1.79 1.37 31.59
C PRO A 176 -0.29 1.20 31.89
N ILE A 177 0.57 1.88 31.13
CA ILE A 177 2.02 1.73 31.18
C ILE A 177 2.67 3.09 31.44
N SER A 178 3.68 3.12 32.31
CA SER A 178 4.42 4.35 32.64
C SER A 178 5.29 4.84 31.48
N GLY A 179 5.59 6.14 31.43
CA GLY A 179 6.46 6.73 30.41
C GLY A 179 7.87 6.14 30.38
N ASP A 180 8.45 5.82 31.54
CA ASP A 180 9.77 5.18 31.63
C ASP A 180 9.76 3.75 31.08
N THR A 181 8.67 3.03 31.29
CA THR A 181 8.47 1.71 30.68
C THR A 181 8.36 1.83 29.16
N PHE A 182 7.64 2.81 28.62
CA PHE A 182 7.60 3.08 27.17
C PHE A 182 8.99 3.41 26.60
N ARG A 183 9.82 4.18 27.30
CA ARG A 183 11.19 4.46 26.85
C ARG A 183 12.04 3.19 26.72
N LYS A 184 11.98 2.30 27.71
CA LYS A 184 12.68 1.01 27.68
C LYS A 184 12.13 0.10 26.59
N LEU A 185 10.80 0.09 26.43
CA LEU A 185 10.11 -0.71 25.43
C LEU A 185 10.46 -0.27 24.02
N HIS A 186 10.45 1.04 23.76
CA HIS A 186 10.90 1.65 22.50
C HIS A 186 12.32 1.20 22.15
N THR A 187 13.25 1.27 23.11
CA THR A 187 14.64 0.86 22.89
C THR A 187 14.74 -0.61 22.49
N GLY A 188 14.06 -1.50 23.23
CA GLY A 188 14.03 -2.94 22.94
C GLY A 188 13.36 -3.27 21.61
N LEU A 189 12.16 -2.73 21.36
CA LEU A 189 11.42 -2.93 20.12
C LEU A 189 12.18 -2.40 18.91
N ARG A 190 12.85 -1.26 19.04
CA ARG A 190 13.65 -0.70 17.94
C ARG A 190 14.77 -1.65 17.54
N ARG A 191 15.49 -2.21 18.53
CA ARG A 191 16.52 -3.21 18.27
C ARG A 191 15.94 -4.44 17.57
N GLU A 192 14.77 -4.89 18.00
CA GLU A 192 14.08 -6.04 17.40
C GLU A 192 13.66 -5.77 15.96
N VAL A 193 12.96 -4.68 15.69
CA VAL A 193 12.51 -4.29 14.35
C VAL A 193 13.70 -4.13 13.41
N LEU A 194 14.80 -3.52 13.86
CA LEU A 194 16.00 -3.40 13.04
C LEU A 194 16.65 -4.77 12.76
N SER A 195 16.62 -5.69 13.72
CA SER A 195 17.02 -7.09 13.48
C SER A 195 16.16 -7.73 12.40
N LEU A 196 14.84 -7.48 12.41
CA LEU A 196 13.92 -8.01 11.40
C LEU A 196 14.17 -7.42 10.00
N LEU A 197 14.67 -6.19 9.88
CA LEU A 197 14.95 -5.53 8.60
C LEU A 197 16.37 -5.75 8.04
N THR A 198 17.25 -6.36 8.84
CA THR A 198 18.69 -6.53 8.53
C THR A 198 19.02 -8.02 8.39
N PRO A 199 19.81 -8.45 7.40
CA PRO A 199 20.20 -9.84 7.23
C PRO A 199 21.25 -10.18 8.29
N SER A 200 21.26 -11.41 8.81
CA SER A 200 22.12 -11.74 9.95
C SER A 200 23.62 -11.63 9.64
N ILE A 201 24.01 -11.76 8.37
CA ILE A 201 25.41 -11.58 7.92
C ILE A 201 25.92 -10.14 8.09
N ASP A 202 25.02 -9.16 8.01
CA ASP A 202 25.35 -7.73 8.12
C ASP A 202 25.14 -7.20 9.53
N TRP A 203 24.79 -8.08 10.48
CA TRP A 203 24.64 -7.73 11.88
C TRP A 203 26.03 -7.46 12.47
N GLN A 204 26.45 -6.19 12.43
CA GLN A 204 27.66 -5.74 13.10
C GLN A 204 27.50 -5.92 14.62
N ALA A 205 28.63 -6.16 15.30
CA ALA A 205 28.68 -6.52 16.72
C ALA A 205 28.06 -5.48 17.68
N GLU A 206 27.72 -4.29 17.19
CA GLU A 206 26.89 -3.31 17.90
C GLU A 206 25.48 -3.33 17.32
N PRO A 207 24.42 -3.47 18.15
CA PRO A 207 23.05 -3.33 17.68
C PRO A 207 22.92 -1.99 16.95
N PRO A 208 22.13 -1.88 15.87
CA PRO A 208 22.03 -0.67 15.06
C PRO A 208 21.54 0.53 15.89
N THR A 209 22.48 1.17 16.55
CA THR A 209 22.37 2.37 17.34
C THR A 209 23.39 3.34 16.77
N ALA A 210 22.95 4.34 16.03
CA ALA A 210 23.56 5.67 16.12
C ALA A 210 22.85 6.69 15.25
N ASN A 211 22.42 6.35 14.03
CA ASN A 211 22.07 7.40 13.09
C ASN A 211 20.62 7.27 12.57
N PRO A 212 19.69 8.15 13.03
CA PRO A 212 18.35 8.23 12.47
C PRO A 212 18.36 8.62 10.98
N ASN A 213 19.50 9.08 10.43
CA ASN A 213 19.67 9.40 9.02
C ASN A 213 20.12 8.21 8.15
N ILE A 214 20.24 6.98 8.69
CA ILE A 214 20.53 5.81 7.83
C ILE A 214 19.31 5.52 6.96
N THR A 215 19.48 5.74 5.66
CA THR A 215 18.48 5.48 4.61
C THR A 215 18.73 4.17 3.86
N LYS A 216 19.83 3.48 4.13
CA LYS A 216 20.26 2.25 3.45
C LYS A 216 20.18 1.04 4.39
N TRP A 217 19.01 0.41 4.47
CA TRP A 217 18.77 -0.87 5.18
C TRP A 217 18.16 -1.88 4.21
N HIS A 218 18.73 -3.08 4.07
CA HIS A 218 18.10 -4.20 3.34
C HIS A 218 18.54 -5.53 3.97
N PRO A 219 17.71 -6.60 4.08
CA PRO A 219 16.41 -6.83 3.44
C PRO A 219 15.34 -7.56 4.31
N PRO A 220 14.06 -7.43 3.96
CA PRO A 220 13.07 -8.49 4.13
C PRO A 220 12.53 -8.90 2.76
N LEU A 221 13.46 -9.34 1.91
CA LEU A 221 13.32 -9.80 0.53
C LEU A 221 12.76 -8.79 -0.47
N CYS A 222 13.62 -7.80 -0.76
CA CYS A 222 13.51 -6.69 -1.71
C CYS A 222 12.66 -6.93 -2.96
N GLY A 223 11.87 -5.93 -3.32
CA GLY A 223 11.11 -5.94 -4.56
C GLY A 223 10.49 -4.59 -4.88
N GLN A 224 9.83 -4.53 -6.03
CA GLN A 224 9.12 -3.37 -6.52
C GLN A 224 7.67 -3.71 -6.82
N ILE A 225 6.79 -2.74 -6.60
CA ILE A 225 5.36 -2.90 -6.88
C ILE A 225 5.09 -2.12 -8.15
N ALA A 226 4.54 -2.79 -9.16
CA ALA A 226 4.43 -2.29 -10.50
C ALA A 226 2.97 -2.32 -10.99
N ASN A 227 2.58 -1.34 -11.79
CA ASN A 227 1.41 -1.38 -12.66
C ASN A 227 1.79 -0.82 -14.04
N LYS A 228 0.84 -0.80 -14.98
CA LYS A 228 1.05 -0.23 -16.34
C LYS A 228 1.66 1.18 -16.34
N ARG A 229 1.37 1.99 -15.32
CA ARG A 229 1.74 3.42 -15.29
C ARG A 229 3.09 3.68 -14.62
N SER A 230 3.46 2.84 -13.66
CA SER A 230 4.58 3.09 -12.75
C SER A 230 5.04 1.86 -11.98
N TYR A 231 6.32 1.83 -11.59
CA TYR A 231 6.78 1.01 -10.46
C TYR A 231 7.10 1.90 -9.26
N VAL A 232 7.02 1.31 -8.06
CA VAL A 232 7.35 1.95 -6.78
C VAL A 232 8.30 1.06 -6.01
N THR A 233 9.35 1.66 -5.48
CA THR A 233 10.31 1.01 -4.58
C THR A 233 10.41 1.76 -3.24
N GLY A 234 10.86 1.08 -2.19
CA GLY A 234 10.94 1.64 -0.84
C GLY A 234 11.91 2.80 -0.64
N SER A 235 12.81 3.11 -1.56
CA SER A 235 13.69 4.29 -1.42
C SER A 235 13.09 5.57 -2.00
N GLY A 236 11.78 5.59 -2.26
CA GLY A 236 11.09 6.71 -2.92
C GLY A 236 11.46 6.84 -4.39
N ASP A 237 12.03 5.79 -4.97
CA ASP A 237 12.29 5.71 -6.40
C ASP A 237 11.11 5.02 -7.08
N TYR A 238 10.60 5.66 -8.11
CA TYR A 238 9.58 5.19 -9.04
C TYR A 238 10.05 5.50 -10.47
N GLY A 239 9.45 4.84 -11.45
CA GLY A 239 9.74 5.03 -12.87
C GLY A 239 8.77 4.27 -13.75
N GLN A 240 9.03 4.19 -15.05
CA GLN A 240 8.21 3.42 -15.99
C GLN A 240 8.46 1.92 -15.89
N VAL A 241 7.38 1.14 -16.03
CA VAL A 241 7.48 -0.31 -16.16
C VAL A 241 7.38 -0.67 -17.62
N VAL A 242 8.33 -1.47 -18.10
CA VAL A 242 8.28 -2.08 -19.42
C VAL A 242 7.56 -3.44 -19.32
N GLY A 243 6.61 -3.69 -20.22
CA GLY A 243 5.94 -4.98 -20.35
C GLY A 243 4.81 -5.26 -19.34
N ILE A 244 4.06 -4.23 -18.93
CA ILE A 244 2.75 -4.40 -18.28
C ILE A 244 1.72 -3.61 -19.10
N ASP A 245 0.81 -4.34 -19.74
CA ASP A 245 -0.18 -3.74 -20.65
C ASP A 245 -1.56 -3.53 -19.99
N ASP A 246 -1.80 -4.15 -18.83
CA ASP A 246 -3.06 -4.06 -18.08
C ASP A 246 -2.94 -3.17 -16.82
N ASP A 247 -4.07 -2.63 -16.35
CA ASP A 247 -4.09 -1.72 -15.18
C ASP A 247 -3.96 -2.47 -13.84
N LYS A 248 -3.58 -3.75 -13.84
CA LYS A 248 -3.41 -4.51 -12.60
C LYS A 248 -2.11 -4.17 -11.89
N THR A 249 -2.06 -4.51 -10.60
CA THR A 249 -0.87 -4.32 -9.77
C THR A 249 -0.13 -5.64 -9.64
N TYR A 250 1.20 -5.58 -9.70
CA TYR A 250 2.11 -6.72 -9.69
C TYR A 250 3.17 -6.56 -8.61
N TRP A 251 3.52 -7.69 -8.01
CA TRP A 251 4.74 -7.86 -7.22
C TRP A 251 5.86 -8.20 -8.18
N GLU A 252 7.02 -7.59 -8.00
CA GLU A 252 8.24 -7.96 -8.71
C GLU A 252 9.39 -8.10 -7.70
N TRP A 253 9.94 -9.30 -7.62
CA TRP A 253 10.98 -9.66 -6.67
C TRP A 253 12.26 -10.06 -7.41
N GLN A 254 13.41 -9.65 -6.87
CA GLN A 254 14.71 -10.02 -7.42
C GLN A 254 15.59 -10.60 -6.31
N LYS A 255 16.05 -11.84 -6.50
CA LYS A 255 17.00 -12.47 -5.58
C LYS A 255 18.31 -11.70 -5.61
N ILE A 256 18.89 -11.47 -4.42
CA ILE A 256 20.21 -10.84 -4.29
C ILE A 256 21.24 -11.64 -5.09
N GLY A 257 21.96 -10.96 -5.97
CA GLY A 257 22.98 -11.56 -6.84
C GLY A 257 22.45 -12.22 -8.10
N ASN A 258 21.12 -12.28 -8.31
CA ASN A 258 20.53 -12.78 -9.55
C ASN A 258 20.10 -11.62 -10.48
N GLN A 259 20.20 -11.82 -11.79
CA GLN A 259 19.73 -10.84 -12.78
C GLN A 259 18.23 -10.97 -13.06
N ASP A 260 17.68 -12.18 -12.92
CA ASP A 260 16.27 -12.44 -13.21
C ASP A 260 15.34 -11.97 -12.08
N SER A 261 14.26 -11.30 -12.46
CA SER A 261 13.18 -10.88 -11.58
C SER A 261 11.96 -11.79 -11.76
N GLU A 262 11.36 -12.23 -10.66
CA GLU A 262 10.07 -12.90 -10.65
C GLU A 262 8.95 -11.86 -10.54
N ARG A 263 7.96 -11.90 -11.44
CA ARG A 263 6.77 -11.03 -11.40
C ARG A 263 5.49 -11.85 -11.28
N TRP A 264 4.56 -11.44 -10.43
CA TRP A 264 3.23 -12.04 -10.32
C TRP A 264 2.16 -11.04 -9.90
N LEU A 265 0.90 -11.39 -10.12
CA LEU A 265 -0.23 -10.52 -9.81
C LEU A 265 -0.32 -10.24 -8.30
N ALA A 266 -0.38 -8.97 -7.93
CA ALA A 266 -0.55 -8.50 -6.55
C ALA A 266 -1.99 -8.11 -6.23
N SER A 267 -2.78 -7.72 -7.22
CA SER A 267 -4.18 -7.38 -7.03
C SER A 267 -5.01 -8.60 -6.58
N PRO A 268 -6.04 -8.40 -5.72
CA PRO A 268 -6.41 -7.15 -5.06
C PRO A 268 -5.66 -6.84 -3.75
N PHE A 269 -4.65 -7.62 -3.34
CA PHE A 269 -3.93 -7.38 -2.07
C PHE A 269 -3.18 -6.05 -2.01
N VAL A 270 -2.81 -5.50 -3.16
CA VAL A 270 -2.08 -4.23 -3.27
C VAL A 270 -2.81 -3.28 -4.18
N TYR A 271 -2.86 -2.02 -3.75
CA TYR A 271 -3.41 -0.92 -4.52
C TYR A 271 -2.38 0.21 -4.64
N ILE A 272 -2.14 0.69 -5.86
CA ILE A 272 -1.37 1.91 -6.15
C ILE A 272 -2.37 3.01 -6.51
N ASP A 273 -2.39 4.10 -5.73
CA ASP A 273 -3.23 5.24 -6.04
C ASP A 273 -2.66 6.16 -7.13
N ASN A 274 -3.45 7.13 -7.57
CA ASN A 274 -3.02 8.11 -8.58
C ASN A 274 -1.86 9.02 -8.10
N ASP A 275 -1.60 9.08 -6.79
CA ASP A 275 -0.40 9.72 -6.23
C ASP A 275 0.80 8.74 -6.15
N ILE A 276 0.71 7.55 -6.75
CA ILE A 276 1.72 6.47 -6.71
C ILE A 276 1.94 5.96 -5.27
N LYS A 277 0.98 6.18 -4.36
CA LYS A 277 1.04 5.70 -2.98
C LYS A 277 0.50 4.28 -2.91
N VAL A 278 1.28 3.40 -2.29
CA VAL A 278 0.94 2.00 -2.10
C VAL A 278 0.14 1.81 -0.82
N SER A 279 -0.96 1.06 -0.90
CA SER A 279 -1.76 0.60 0.24
C SER A 279 -1.98 -0.91 0.14
N LEU A 280 -2.09 -1.58 1.29
CA LEU A 280 -2.28 -3.03 1.40
C LEU A 280 -3.71 -3.34 1.84
N LEU A 281 -4.35 -4.33 1.20
CA LEU A 281 -5.67 -4.80 1.60
C LEU A 281 -5.59 -5.39 3.01
N PHE A 282 -6.39 -4.85 3.92
CA PHE A 282 -6.36 -5.24 5.32
C PHE A 282 -7.66 -5.92 5.73
N LYS A 283 -8.80 -5.41 5.27
CA LYS A 283 -10.11 -6.00 5.53
C LYS A 283 -10.94 -6.06 4.24
N LEU A 284 -11.81 -7.06 4.11
CA LEU A 284 -12.76 -7.19 3.02
C LEU A 284 -14.18 -7.32 3.61
N GLU A 285 -15.03 -6.36 3.33
CA GLU A 285 -16.43 -6.33 3.78
C GLU A 285 -17.35 -6.85 2.66
N GLY A 286 -18.47 -7.47 3.05
CA GLY A 286 -19.43 -8.06 2.11
C GLY A 286 -19.13 -9.51 1.72
N LEU A 287 -18.10 -10.15 2.30
CA LEU A 287 -17.76 -11.56 2.04
C LEU A 287 -18.91 -12.55 2.32
N ASN A 288 -19.82 -12.20 3.23
CA ASN A 288 -20.98 -12.99 3.63
C ASN A 288 -22.27 -12.55 2.91
N GLY A 289 -22.19 -11.61 1.96
CA GLY A 289 -23.32 -11.06 1.20
C GLY A 289 -23.74 -11.92 0.01
N GLU A 290 -24.76 -11.46 -0.73
CA GLU A 290 -25.26 -12.19 -1.91
C GLU A 290 -24.21 -12.22 -3.06
N PRO A 291 -24.25 -13.22 -3.96
CA PRO A 291 -23.25 -13.43 -5.03
C PRO A 291 -23.06 -12.30 -6.06
N ASP A 292 -23.74 -11.16 -5.92
CA ASP A 292 -23.69 -10.02 -6.86
C ASP A 292 -23.44 -8.67 -6.15
N GLU A 293 -23.20 -8.65 -4.83
CA GLU A 293 -22.84 -7.42 -4.12
C GLU A 293 -21.37 -7.04 -4.32
N ASN A 294 -21.10 -5.75 -4.57
CA ASN A 294 -19.75 -5.20 -4.64
C ASN A 294 -19.06 -5.33 -3.28
N LEU A 295 -17.91 -5.99 -3.24
CA LEU A 295 -17.13 -6.14 -2.02
C LEU A 295 -16.38 -4.84 -1.73
N THR A 296 -16.38 -4.41 -0.47
CA THR A 296 -15.65 -3.21 -0.07
C THR A 296 -14.33 -3.61 0.58
N GLY A 297 -13.22 -3.36 -0.12
CA GLY A 297 -11.87 -3.56 0.40
C GLY A 297 -11.39 -2.35 1.20
N GLN A 298 -10.98 -2.57 2.45
CA GLN A 298 -10.32 -1.57 3.28
C GLN A 298 -8.80 -1.72 3.16
N TYR A 299 -8.18 -0.74 2.51
CA TYR A 299 -6.76 -0.67 2.27
C TYR A 299 -6.07 0.23 3.29
N HIS A 300 -5.02 -0.29 3.92
CA HIS A 300 -4.22 0.44 4.90
C HIS A 300 -2.94 0.96 4.28
N ARG A 301 -2.64 2.24 4.54
CA ARG A 301 -1.36 2.87 4.19
C ARG A 301 -0.51 3.03 5.45
N PHE A 302 0.46 2.14 5.61
CA PHE A 302 1.40 2.15 6.74
C PHE A 302 2.35 3.38 6.79
N ALA A 303 2.25 4.28 5.80
CA ALA A 303 2.97 5.56 5.74
C ALA A 303 2.29 6.71 6.51
N ALA A 304 1.05 6.51 6.93
CA ALA A 304 0.18 7.63 7.26
C ALA A 304 0.29 8.11 8.69
N GLU A 305 0.30 9.44 8.85
CA GLU A 305 0.38 10.10 10.14
C GLU A 305 -0.98 10.10 10.87
N VAL A 306 -2.08 10.00 10.11
CA VAL A 306 -3.48 9.86 10.56
C VAL A 306 -4.11 8.75 9.71
N GLU A 307 -4.87 7.82 10.32
CA GLU A 307 -5.45 6.61 9.68
C GLU A 307 -6.17 6.91 8.36
N PRO A 308 -5.59 6.59 7.19
CA PRO A 308 -6.28 6.69 5.92
C PRO A 308 -6.58 5.26 5.50
N VAL A 309 -7.51 4.64 6.22
CA VAL A 309 -8.20 3.47 5.70
C VAL A 309 -8.90 3.94 4.42
N ARG A 310 -8.54 3.32 3.31
CA ARG A 310 -9.11 3.63 2.01
C ARG A 310 -10.05 2.51 1.63
N GLU A 311 -11.32 2.85 1.46
CA GLU A 311 -12.34 1.93 0.96
C GLU A 311 -12.32 1.96 -0.58
N GLU A 312 -12.16 0.80 -1.21
CA GLU A 312 -12.29 0.64 -2.67
C GLU A 312 -13.21 -0.54 -2.97
N SER A 313 -13.99 -0.42 -4.04
CA SER A 313 -14.78 -1.54 -4.55
C SER A 313 -13.86 -2.60 -5.16
N ILE A 314 -14.06 -3.85 -4.79
CA ILE A 314 -13.36 -5.01 -5.33
C ILE A 314 -14.39 -5.86 -6.06
N SER A 315 -14.22 -6.01 -7.37
CA SER A 315 -15.05 -6.91 -8.16
C SER A 315 -14.90 -8.35 -7.67
N GLN A 316 -16.01 -9.07 -7.55
CA GLN A 316 -16.00 -10.48 -7.19
C GLN A 316 -15.18 -11.33 -8.17
N GLU A 317 -15.06 -10.92 -9.44
CA GLU A 317 -14.22 -11.60 -10.42
C GLU A 317 -12.75 -11.65 -9.99
N MET A 318 -12.25 -10.59 -9.34
CA MET A 318 -10.87 -10.52 -8.86
C MET A 318 -10.59 -11.52 -7.74
N ILE A 319 -11.61 -11.86 -6.95
CA ILE A 319 -11.51 -12.79 -5.83
C ILE A 319 -12.15 -14.15 -6.11
N LYS A 320 -12.73 -14.37 -7.30
CA LYS A 320 -13.38 -15.63 -7.69
C LYS A 320 -12.46 -16.83 -7.51
N SER A 321 -11.16 -16.63 -7.75
CA SER A 321 -10.13 -17.66 -7.54
C SER A 321 -9.90 -18.02 -6.07
N TRP A 322 -10.46 -17.26 -5.13
CA TRP A 322 -10.36 -17.46 -3.68
C TRP A 322 -11.56 -18.21 -3.11
N ILE A 323 -12.66 -18.27 -3.83
CA ILE A 323 -13.85 -19.00 -3.40
C ILE A 323 -13.55 -20.49 -3.52
N THR A 324 -13.80 -21.23 -2.43
CA THR A 324 -13.54 -22.66 -2.33
C THR A 324 -14.29 -23.39 -3.43
N VAL A 325 -13.58 -24.17 -4.24
CA VAL A 325 -14.23 -25.07 -5.19
C VAL A 325 -14.61 -26.33 -4.41
N GLU A 326 -15.91 -26.61 -4.30
CA GLU A 326 -16.38 -27.89 -3.79
C GLU A 326 -15.82 -29.01 -4.68
N ILE A 327 -15.12 -29.96 -4.05
CA ILE A 327 -14.61 -31.14 -4.75
C ILE A 327 -15.84 -31.94 -5.20
N PRO A 328 -16.08 -32.16 -6.50
CA PRO A 328 -17.23 -32.92 -6.96
C PRO A 328 -17.07 -34.35 -6.44
N SER A 329 -17.91 -34.73 -5.50
CA SER A 329 -18.04 -36.11 -5.08
C SER A 329 -18.78 -36.85 -6.18
N SER A 330 -18.03 -37.60 -6.99
CA SER A 330 -18.51 -38.66 -7.90
C SER A 330 -19.47 -38.28 -9.04
N ILE A 331 -19.13 -38.83 -10.20
CA ILE A 331 -19.78 -38.72 -11.51
C ILE A 331 -21.23 -39.20 -11.47
N THR A 332 -22.17 -38.36 -11.93
CA THR A 332 -23.33 -38.83 -12.71
C THR A 332 -23.63 -37.81 -13.81
N GLU A 333 -23.74 -38.32 -15.02
CA GLU A 333 -23.98 -37.59 -16.27
C GLU A 333 -25.38 -36.94 -16.38
N PRO A 334 -25.59 -36.06 -17.38
CA PRO A 334 -26.56 -34.97 -17.33
C PRO A 334 -27.94 -35.36 -17.88
N LEU A 335 -28.98 -34.63 -17.46
CA LEU A 335 -30.24 -34.59 -18.19
C LEU A 335 -30.68 -33.14 -18.42
N ASN A 336 -30.84 -32.86 -19.72
CA ASN A 336 -31.39 -31.67 -20.36
C ASN A 336 -32.70 -31.17 -19.73
N GLY A 337 -32.89 -29.86 -19.76
CA GLY A 337 -34.16 -29.21 -19.45
C GLY A 337 -34.21 -27.73 -19.85
N ASN A 338 -34.35 -27.48 -21.14
CA ASN A 338 -35.03 -26.36 -21.81
C ASN A 338 -35.23 -24.99 -21.11
N ASN A 339 -34.76 -23.96 -21.84
CA ASN A 339 -35.47 -22.74 -22.27
C ASN A 339 -36.07 -21.78 -21.22
N GLY A 340 -35.53 -20.56 -21.22
CA GLY A 340 -36.22 -19.36 -20.77
C GLY A 340 -35.48 -18.10 -21.20
N ASN A 341 -35.87 -17.52 -22.35
CA ASN A 341 -35.50 -16.16 -22.76
C ASN A 341 -35.93 -15.14 -21.69
N GLY A 342 -35.03 -14.27 -21.26
CA GLY A 342 -35.28 -13.19 -20.32
C GLY A 342 -34.41 -11.97 -20.61
N ILE A 343 -35.00 -11.07 -21.40
CA ILE A 343 -34.64 -9.69 -21.75
C ILE A 343 -33.61 -8.99 -20.83
N THR A 344 -32.57 -8.48 -21.49
CA THR A 344 -31.62 -7.44 -21.05
C THR A 344 -32.34 -6.25 -20.43
N THR A 345 -32.04 -5.96 -19.16
CA THR A 345 -32.18 -4.62 -18.59
C THR A 345 -30.95 -4.33 -17.75
N GLU A 346 -30.16 -3.35 -18.19
CA GLU A 346 -29.05 -2.78 -17.44
C GLU A 346 -29.60 -2.22 -16.10
N PRO A 347 -29.09 -2.65 -14.94
CA PRO A 347 -29.38 -1.96 -13.69
C PRO A 347 -28.44 -0.76 -13.62
N THR A 348 -29.01 0.42 -13.80
CA THR A 348 -28.38 1.69 -13.47
C THR A 348 -27.93 1.66 -12.01
N GLU A 349 -26.63 1.92 -11.80
CA GLU A 349 -25.97 2.05 -10.51
C GLU A 349 -26.77 2.96 -9.56
N LEU A 350 -27.38 2.37 -8.53
CA LEU A 350 -27.82 3.12 -7.36
C LEU A 350 -26.70 3.06 -6.33
N VAL A 351 -25.76 4.00 -6.47
CA VAL A 351 -24.90 4.42 -5.36
C VAL A 351 -25.82 4.79 -4.21
N GLU A 352 -25.71 4.10 -3.07
CA GLU A 352 -26.36 4.48 -1.81
C GLU A 352 -25.93 5.91 -1.44
N ASN A 353 -26.70 6.89 -1.90
CA ASN A 353 -26.66 8.24 -1.42
C ASN A 353 -27.29 8.22 -0.04
N ILE A 354 -26.45 8.19 1.00
CA ILE A 354 -26.84 8.77 2.29
C ILE A 354 -27.32 10.19 1.95
N GLN A 355 -28.63 10.43 1.98
CA GLN A 355 -29.22 11.75 1.76
C GLN A 355 -28.88 12.64 2.95
N ILE A 356 -27.63 13.08 3.02
CA ILE A 356 -27.22 14.15 3.91
C ILE A 356 -27.91 15.40 3.36
N ASN A 357 -28.82 15.97 4.14
CA ASN A 357 -29.53 17.18 3.76
C ASN A 357 -28.58 18.38 3.86
N LEU A 358 -27.74 18.57 2.83
CA LEU A 358 -26.66 19.56 2.78
C LEU A 358 -27.15 20.98 3.10
N GLY A 359 -28.40 21.29 2.74
CA GLY A 359 -29.03 22.59 2.96
C GLY A 359 -29.25 22.96 4.44
N GLN A 360 -29.23 21.97 5.35
CA GLN A 360 -29.44 22.20 6.80
C GLN A 360 -28.13 22.32 7.59
N LEU A 361 -26.99 22.00 6.97
CA LEU A 361 -25.69 22.08 7.64
C LEU A 361 -25.17 23.52 7.62
N GLU A 362 -24.73 24.00 8.78
CA GLU A 362 -24.01 25.27 8.91
C GLU A 362 -22.67 25.21 8.16
N SER A 363 -22.19 26.34 7.64
CA SER A 363 -20.97 26.37 6.80
C SER A 363 -19.71 25.87 7.53
N ALA A 364 -19.61 26.07 8.85
CA ALA A 364 -18.52 25.51 9.65
C ALA A 364 -18.59 23.98 9.75
N GLU A 365 -19.80 23.41 9.81
CA GLU A 365 -20.00 21.96 9.84
C GLU A 365 -19.72 21.35 8.47
N LEU A 366 -20.18 22.00 7.38
CA LEU A 366 -19.82 21.60 6.02
C LEU A 366 -18.31 21.60 5.81
N ARG A 367 -17.61 22.64 6.29
CA ARG A 367 -16.16 22.75 6.22
C ARG A 367 -15.48 21.58 6.92
N THR A 368 -15.94 21.26 8.13
CA THR A 368 -15.40 20.17 8.95
C THR A 368 -15.65 18.82 8.30
N LYS A 369 -16.86 18.56 7.79
CA LYS A 369 -17.20 17.32 7.07
C LYS A 369 -16.43 17.18 5.76
N ALA A 370 -16.24 18.27 5.02
CA ALA A 370 -15.42 18.28 3.80
C ALA A 370 -13.97 17.90 4.10
N GLU A 371 -13.39 18.46 5.15
CA GLU A 371 -12.03 18.10 5.61
C GLU A 371 -11.95 16.67 6.07
N ASP A 372 -12.87 16.21 6.92
CA ASP A 372 -12.87 14.83 7.42
C ASP A 372 -12.98 13.83 6.25
N ALA A 373 -13.87 14.08 5.30
CA ALA A 373 -14.00 13.27 4.08
C ALA A 373 -12.71 13.31 3.23
N TYR A 374 -12.09 14.48 3.08
CA TYR A 374 -10.83 14.63 2.34
C TYR A 374 -9.68 13.86 3.02
N GLN A 375 -9.51 13.99 4.34
CA GLN A 375 -8.49 13.27 5.11
C GLN A 375 -8.70 11.75 5.05
N LYS A 376 -9.97 11.31 5.10
CA LYS A 376 -10.37 9.90 4.93
C LYS A 376 -10.36 9.43 3.46
N ARG A 377 -9.93 10.27 2.52
CA ARG A 377 -9.85 9.96 1.08
C ARG A 377 -11.19 9.59 0.43
N LYS A 378 -12.30 10.01 1.04
CA LYS A 378 -13.66 9.92 0.47
C LYS A 378 -13.90 11.09 -0.48
N TYR A 379 -13.08 11.18 -1.53
CA TYR A 379 -13.04 12.36 -2.42
C TYR A 379 -14.38 12.72 -3.07
N PRO A 380 -15.23 11.78 -3.54
CA PRO A 380 -16.55 12.13 -4.05
C PRO A 380 -17.40 12.87 -3.02
N GLN A 381 -17.42 12.39 -1.77
CA GLN A 381 -18.14 13.05 -0.67
C GLN A 381 -17.52 14.40 -0.31
N ALA A 382 -16.19 14.48 -0.27
CA ALA A 382 -15.47 15.74 -0.03
C ALA A 382 -15.84 16.80 -1.08
N VAL A 383 -15.85 16.43 -2.37
CA VAL A 383 -16.28 17.31 -3.47
C VAL A 383 -17.71 17.79 -3.25
N THR A 384 -18.65 16.91 -2.90
CA THR A 384 -20.04 17.31 -2.62
C THR A 384 -20.14 18.37 -1.52
N PHE A 385 -19.40 18.23 -0.42
CA PHE A 385 -19.40 19.24 0.65
C PHE A 385 -18.71 20.55 0.24
N PHE A 386 -17.60 20.46 -0.51
CA PHE A 386 -16.89 21.64 -1.00
C PHE A 386 -17.67 22.40 -2.08
N ASP A 387 -18.37 21.70 -2.97
CA ASP A 387 -19.25 22.29 -3.99
C ASP A 387 -20.34 23.13 -3.33
N GLU A 388 -20.95 22.62 -2.25
CA GLU A 388 -21.97 23.36 -1.52
C GLU A 388 -21.40 24.60 -0.80
N LEU A 389 -20.18 24.50 -0.24
CA LEU A 389 -19.48 25.66 0.34
C LEU A 389 -19.14 26.72 -0.70
N GLU A 390 -18.65 26.32 -1.87
CA GLU A 390 -18.35 27.21 -2.98
C GLU A 390 -19.62 27.91 -3.47
N ARG A 391 -20.71 27.16 -3.66
CA ARG A 391 -22.02 27.68 -4.11
C ARG A 391 -22.58 28.74 -3.17
N ARG A 392 -22.34 28.62 -1.86
CA ARG A 392 -22.75 29.60 -0.86
C ARG A 392 -21.89 30.87 -0.85
N ALA A 393 -20.78 30.91 -1.61
CA ALA A 393 -19.78 31.97 -1.58
C ALA A 393 -19.34 32.30 -0.13
N ASP A 394 -19.20 31.26 0.68
CA ASP A 394 -19.04 31.39 2.12
C ASP A 394 -17.62 31.85 2.51
N ARG A 395 -17.49 32.59 3.62
CA ARG A 395 -16.20 33.01 4.18
C ARG A 395 -15.32 31.82 4.60
N GLN A 396 -15.91 30.68 4.90
CA GLN A 396 -15.22 29.42 5.21
C GLN A 396 -14.58 28.79 3.97
N TYR A 397 -14.97 29.19 2.76
CA TYR A 397 -14.36 28.74 1.49
C TYR A 397 -13.07 29.49 1.18
N THR A 398 -12.11 29.36 2.11
CA THR A 398 -10.78 29.96 2.07
C THR A 398 -9.90 29.34 0.98
N ASP A 399 -8.75 29.94 0.70
CA ASP A 399 -7.78 29.36 -0.24
C ASP A 399 -7.31 27.96 0.18
N VAL A 400 -7.19 27.68 1.49
CA VAL A 400 -6.91 26.32 1.98
C VAL A 400 -8.04 25.34 1.62
N ALA A 401 -9.30 25.77 1.73
CA ALA A 401 -10.44 24.98 1.28
C ALA A 401 -10.40 24.75 -0.25
N LYS A 402 -9.98 25.74 -1.03
CA LYS A 402 -9.79 25.60 -2.48
C LYS A 402 -8.67 24.63 -2.84
N ILE A 403 -7.57 24.59 -2.07
CA ILE A 403 -6.51 23.58 -2.24
C ILE A 403 -7.11 22.19 -2.12
N HIS A 404 -7.79 21.91 -1.02
CA HIS A 404 -8.36 20.58 -0.77
C HIS A 404 -9.53 20.26 -1.72
N HIS A 405 -10.32 21.26 -2.11
CA HIS A 405 -11.36 21.09 -3.12
C HIS A 405 -10.77 20.70 -4.48
N GLY A 406 -9.81 21.49 -5.00
CA GLY A 406 -9.11 21.17 -6.25
C GLY A 406 -8.42 19.81 -6.20
N ALA A 407 -7.76 19.51 -5.08
CA ALA A 407 -7.13 18.23 -4.81
C ALA A 407 -8.12 17.05 -4.81
N ALA A 408 -9.32 17.23 -4.27
CA ALA A 408 -10.38 16.23 -4.28
C ALA A 408 -10.99 16.05 -5.68
N LEU A 409 -11.19 17.13 -6.43
CA LEU A 409 -11.76 17.11 -7.79
C LEU A 409 -10.91 16.30 -8.76
N TRP A 410 -9.61 16.56 -8.85
CA TRP A 410 -8.76 15.80 -9.79
C TRP A 410 -8.61 14.33 -9.36
N ARG A 411 -8.66 14.03 -8.05
CA ARG A 411 -8.65 12.65 -7.55
C ARG A 411 -9.96 11.92 -7.81
N LYS A 412 -11.11 12.61 -7.70
CA LYS A 412 -12.43 12.12 -8.10
C LYS A 412 -12.46 11.86 -9.61
N ALA A 413 -11.94 12.78 -10.42
CA ALA A 413 -11.88 12.64 -11.87
C ALA A 413 -11.15 11.37 -12.30
N ASN A 414 -10.05 11.04 -11.64
CA ASN A 414 -9.30 9.82 -11.93
C ASN A 414 -10.02 8.51 -11.52
N ARG A 415 -11.24 8.54 -10.97
CA ARG A 415 -12.05 7.34 -10.64
C ARG A 415 -13.24 7.27 -11.60
N ASP A 416 -13.35 6.21 -12.40
CA ASP A 416 -14.50 5.77 -13.23
C ASP A 416 -15.49 6.82 -13.75
N LEU A 417 -15.01 8.00 -14.15
CA LEU A 417 -15.78 8.98 -14.91
C LEU A 417 -15.56 8.77 -16.42
N ASP A 418 -16.56 9.17 -17.23
CA ASP A 418 -16.39 9.27 -18.67
C ASP A 418 -15.30 10.29 -19.04
N LYS A 419 -14.82 10.24 -20.29
CA LYS A 419 -13.69 11.08 -20.73
C LYS A 419 -14.01 12.58 -20.63
N GLU A 420 -15.23 13.00 -20.95
CA GLU A 420 -15.61 14.41 -21.03
C GLU A 420 -15.74 15.02 -19.63
N GLU A 421 -16.37 14.29 -18.70
CA GLU A 421 -16.52 14.70 -17.32
C GLU A 421 -15.17 14.68 -16.61
N LYS A 422 -14.30 13.69 -16.89
CA LYS A 422 -12.90 13.70 -16.42
C LYS A 422 -12.20 15.01 -16.76
N GLU A 423 -12.31 15.40 -18.03
CA GLU A 423 -11.69 16.61 -18.57
C GLU A 423 -12.19 17.88 -17.86
N LYS A 424 -13.52 18.04 -17.74
CA LYS A 424 -14.14 19.17 -17.02
C LYS A 424 -13.69 19.24 -15.56
N GLN A 425 -13.63 18.10 -14.87
CA GLN A 425 -13.21 18.04 -13.48
C GLN A 425 -11.73 18.40 -13.31
N PHE A 426 -10.85 17.97 -14.21
CA PHE A 426 -9.44 18.39 -14.21
C PHE A 426 -9.29 19.89 -14.45
N GLU A 427 -9.98 20.46 -15.43
CA GLU A 427 -9.92 21.90 -15.71
C GLU A 427 -10.43 22.73 -14.53
N ARG A 428 -11.50 22.27 -13.88
CA ARG A 428 -12.02 22.92 -12.67
C ARG A 428 -11.03 22.84 -11.53
N ALA A 429 -10.43 21.68 -11.30
CA ALA A 429 -9.38 21.50 -10.30
C ALA A 429 -8.20 22.47 -10.55
N ILE A 430 -7.72 22.56 -11.79
CA ILE A 430 -6.64 23.46 -12.20
C ILE A 430 -7.00 24.92 -11.89
N LYS A 431 -8.21 25.38 -12.23
CA LYS A 431 -8.66 26.75 -11.95
C LYS A 431 -8.68 27.07 -10.45
N LEU A 432 -9.19 26.15 -9.63
CA LEU A 432 -9.23 26.33 -8.17
C LEU A 432 -7.82 26.36 -7.56
N LEU A 433 -6.95 25.48 -8.02
CA LEU A 433 -5.57 25.39 -7.56
C LEU A 433 -4.73 26.58 -8.06
N GLU A 434 -5.05 27.15 -9.23
CA GLU A 434 -4.48 28.41 -9.71
C GLU A 434 -4.79 29.56 -8.76
N ALA A 435 -6.05 29.73 -8.40
CA ALA A 435 -6.45 30.74 -7.42
C ALA A 435 -5.75 30.54 -6.07
N ALA A 436 -5.72 29.29 -5.57
CA ALA A 436 -5.08 28.97 -4.30
C ALA A 436 -3.54 29.12 -4.31
N SER A 437 -2.90 29.02 -5.47
CA SER A 437 -1.44 29.20 -5.61
C SER A 437 -0.96 30.64 -5.36
N GLN A 438 -1.90 31.59 -5.32
CA GLN A 438 -1.66 33.00 -4.98
C GLN A 438 -1.75 33.27 -3.48
N HIS A 439 -1.87 32.22 -2.66
CA HIS A 439 -1.92 32.36 -1.20
C HIS A 439 -0.68 33.09 -0.65
N ARG A 440 -0.89 33.94 0.36
CA ARG A 440 0.17 34.77 0.94
C ARG A 440 1.26 33.94 1.63
N ASP A 441 0.87 32.85 2.27
CA ASP A 441 1.80 31.90 2.86
C ASP A 441 2.38 30.99 1.76
N ILE A 442 3.70 30.99 1.66
CA ILE A 442 4.49 30.24 0.69
C ILE A 442 4.24 28.73 0.80
N ILE A 443 3.98 28.21 2.00
CA ILE A 443 3.76 26.77 2.21
C ILE A 443 2.47 26.34 1.53
N TYR A 444 1.36 27.05 1.77
CA TYR A 444 0.08 26.76 1.11
C TYR A 444 0.13 27.05 -0.39
N ALA A 445 0.83 28.10 -0.80
CA ALA A 445 1.04 28.39 -2.22
C ALA A 445 1.86 27.28 -2.93
N ALA A 446 2.82 26.67 -2.24
CA ALA A 446 3.59 25.54 -2.74
C ALA A 446 2.73 24.27 -2.81
N GLU A 447 1.91 24.01 -1.80
CA GLU A 447 0.95 22.88 -1.79
C GLU A 447 -0.05 22.98 -2.96
N ALA A 448 -0.61 24.17 -3.19
CA ALA A 448 -1.51 24.42 -4.31
C ALA A 448 -0.85 24.09 -5.66
N ARG A 449 0.40 24.52 -5.87
CA ARG A 449 1.18 24.21 -7.09
C ARG A 449 1.50 22.73 -7.20
N TYR A 450 1.85 22.08 -6.09
CA TYR A 450 2.09 20.64 -6.05
C TYR A 450 0.84 19.87 -6.52
N GLU A 451 -0.33 20.19 -5.99
CA GLU A 451 -1.57 19.56 -6.40
C GLU A 451 -1.99 19.95 -7.83
N ARG A 452 -1.73 21.20 -8.26
CA ARG A 452 -2.00 21.66 -9.63
C ARG A 452 -1.15 20.91 -10.65
N SER A 453 0.11 20.65 -10.33
CA SER A 453 1.01 19.88 -11.19
C SER A 453 0.48 18.48 -11.48
N LYS A 454 -0.14 17.83 -10.50
CA LYS A 454 -0.76 16.50 -10.69
C LYS A 454 -1.99 16.59 -11.58
N ALA A 455 -2.85 17.58 -11.38
CA ALA A 455 -4.00 17.79 -12.24
C ALA A 455 -3.60 18.04 -13.70
N PHE A 456 -2.55 18.86 -13.93
CA PHE A 456 -1.99 19.07 -15.26
C PHE A 456 -1.41 17.80 -15.87
N TYR A 457 -0.65 17.01 -15.10
CA TYR A 457 -0.09 15.74 -15.56
C TYR A 457 -1.18 14.74 -15.98
N HIS A 458 -2.25 14.60 -15.20
CA HIS A 458 -3.34 13.70 -15.57
C HIS A 458 -4.12 14.19 -16.78
N LEU A 459 -4.32 15.51 -16.91
CA LEU A 459 -4.96 16.09 -18.09
C LEU A 459 -4.08 15.96 -19.34
N SER A 460 -2.76 16.07 -19.21
CA SER A 460 -1.83 15.86 -20.33
C SER A 460 -1.89 14.43 -20.85
N LEU A 461 -2.00 13.44 -19.95
CA LEU A 461 -2.20 12.04 -20.35
C LEU A 461 -3.55 11.81 -21.03
N LEU A 462 -4.61 12.49 -20.57
CA LEU A 462 -5.96 12.33 -21.13
C LEU A 462 -6.07 12.91 -22.55
N ARG A 463 -5.41 14.05 -22.79
CA ARG A 463 -5.45 14.79 -24.06
C ARG A 463 -4.28 14.45 -25.01
N GLY A 464 -3.22 13.82 -24.51
CA GLY A 464 -1.96 13.70 -25.24
C GLY A 464 -1.26 15.05 -25.47
N ASP A 465 -1.51 16.05 -24.61
CA ASP A 465 -1.01 17.42 -24.80
C ASP A 465 0.28 17.66 -24.00
N ARG A 466 1.38 17.84 -24.73
CA ARG A 466 2.70 18.09 -24.15
C ARG A 466 2.80 19.42 -23.41
N ASN A 467 2.08 20.47 -23.83
CA ASN A 467 2.16 21.77 -23.16
C ASN A 467 1.62 21.67 -21.73
N LEU A 468 0.58 20.87 -21.52
CA LEU A 468 0.05 20.58 -20.19
C LEU A 468 1.06 19.81 -19.33
N PHE A 469 1.82 18.89 -19.93
CA PHE A 469 2.90 18.20 -19.21
C PHE A 469 4.02 19.16 -18.79
N GLU A 470 4.42 20.10 -19.65
CA GLU A 470 5.44 21.09 -19.30
C GLU A 470 4.94 22.06 -18.21
N GLU A 471 3.65 22.44 -18.21
CA GLU A 471 3.06 23.20 -17.10
C GLU A 471 3.02 22.38 -15.80
N ALA A 472 2.75 21.07 -15.87
CA ALA A 472 2.86 20.18 -14.71
C ALA A 472 4.27 20.22 -14.12
N LEU A 473 5.30 20.06 -14.96
CA LEU A 473 6.69 20.06 -14.52
C LEU A 473 7.08 21.41 -13.88
N LYS A 474 6.74 22.52 -14.53
CA LYS A 474 7.01 23.88 -14.03
C LYS A 474 6.39 24.13 -12.66
N ASP A 475 5.19 23.65 -12.42
CA ASP A 475 4.54 23.76 -11.10
C ASP A 475 5.19 22.87 -10.05
N ALA A 476 5.57 21.64 -10.41
CA ALA A 476 6.28 20.74 -9.52
C ALA A 476 7.64 21.31 -9.08
N GLU A 477 8.41 21.90 -10.02
CA GLU A 477 9.68 22.57 -9.71
C GLU A 477 9.49 23.74 -8.74
N ARG A 478 8.47 24.57 -8.96
CA ARG A 478 8.15 25.71 -8.09
C ARG A 478 7.72 25.25 -6.70
N ALA A 479 6.91 24.19 -6.62
CA ALA A 479 6.47 23.60 -5.36
C ALA A 479 7.62 22.97 -4.57
N ALA A 480 8.54 22.27 -5.25
CA ALA A 480 9.72 21.66 -4.64
C ALA A 480 10.69 22.70 -4.09
N LYS A 481 10.93 23.79 -4.84
CA LYS A 481 11.78 24.92 -4.40
C LYS A 481 11.20 25.67 -3.20
N SER A 482 9.87 25.75 -3.08
CA SER A 482 9.20 26.62 -2.11
C SER A 482 8.68 25.90 -0.87
N GLY A 483 8.30 24.62 -0.98
CA GLY A 483 7.58 23.91 0.08
C GLY A 483 8.45 23.12 1.07
N TYR A 484 9.73 22.88 0.76
CA TYR A 484 10.69 22.06 1.53
C TYR A 484 10.23 20.62 1.90
N LYS A 485 9.04 20.18 1.47
CA LYS A 485 8.54 18.82 1.68
C LYS A 485 9.19 17.84 0.72
N THR A 486 9.65 16.70 1.25
CA THR A 486 10.26 15.62 0.45
C THR A 486 9.35 15.12 -0.67
N GLU A 487 8.03 15.11 -0.44
CA GLU A 487 7.06 14.64 -1.44
C GLU A 487 6.98 15.54 -2.68
N HIS A 488 7.21 16.85 -2.54
CA HIS A 488 7.28 17.77 -3.69
C HIS A 488 8.52 17.49 -4.53
N ALA A 489 9.68 17.37 -3.88
CA ALA A 489 10.95 17.11 -4.56
C ALA A 489 10.98 15.73 -5.24
N ASN A 490 10.30 14.74 -4.63
CA ASN A 490 10.11 13.46 -5.28
C ASN A 490 9.24 13.64 -6.54
N TRP A 491 8.05 14.20 -6.42
CA TRP A 491 7.18 14.40 -7.58
C TRP A 491 7.81 15.22 -8.72
N GLU A 492 8.62 16.24 -8.41
CA GLU A 492 9.42 16.93 -9.42
C GLU A 492 10.36 15.97 -10.16
N LYS A 493 11.15 15.17 -9.43
CA LYS A 493 12.04 14.16 -10.01
C LYS A 493 11.30 13.12 -10.84
N PHE A 494 10.05 12.80 -10.48
CA PHE A 494 9.19 11.92 -11.28
C PHE A 494 8.95 12.51 -12.66
N LEU A 495 8.45 13.75 -12.70
CA LEU A 495 8.13 14.42 -13.95
C LEU A 495 9.39 14.68 -14.79
N GLN A 496 10.52 15.01 -14.17
CA GLN A 496 11.81 15.14 -14.88
C GLN A 496 12.22 13.82 -15.54
N ARG A 497 12.19 12.70 -14.81
CA ARG A 497 12.46 11.38 -15.40
C ARG A 497 11.51 11.06 -16.53
N LYS A 498 10.21 11.34 -16.37
CA LYS A 498 9.21 11.14 -17.43
C LYS A 498 9.54 11.93 -18.69
N ARG A 499 9.95 13.19 -18.55
CA ARG A 499 10.39 14.04 -19.66
C ARG A 499 11.63 13.47 -20.36
N ASP A 500 12.57 12.95 -19.59
CA ASP A 500 13.88 12.49 -20.08
C ASP A 500 13.83 11.07 -20.67
N GLU A 501 12.95 10.20 -20.16
CA GLU A 501 12.69 8.82 -20.65
C GLU A 501 11.84 8.82 -21.93
N GLU A 502 10.93 9.79 -22.08
CA GLU A 502 10.14 10.02 -23.28
C GLU A 502 10.93 10.91 -24.24
N GLY A 503 11.91 10.32 -24.93
CA GLY A 503 12.49 10.92 -26.12
C GLY A 503 11.37 11.33 -27.07
N ILE A 504 11.12 12.65 -27.13
CA ILE A 504 10.24 13.40 -28.04
C ILE A 504 9.63 12.50 -29.12
N GLU A 505 8.49 11.81 -28.86
CA GLU A 505 7.50 11.27 -29.83
C GLU A 505 6.67 10.06 -29.33
N SER A 506 7.10 9.26 -28.34
CA SER A 506 6.45 7.95 -28.09
C SER A 506 5.16 7.96 -27.23
N THR A 507 4.90 9.03 -26.47
CA THR A 507 3.67 9.15 -25.63
C THR A 507 2.45 9.64 -26.41
N ILE A 508 2.66 10.12 -27.65
CA ILE A 508 1.65 10.83 -28.46
C ILE A 508 0.96 9.90 -29.48
N SER A 509 1.50 8.71 -29.76
CA SER A 509 1.02 7.84 -30.86
C SER A 509 0.30 6.55 -30.44
N GLY A 510 -0.14 6.43 -29.18
CA GLY A 510 -0.89 5.25 -28.71
C GLY A 510 -2.35 5.15 -29.21
N VAL A 511 -2.84 6.13 -29.96
CA VAL A 511 -4.20 6.15 -30.52
C VAL A 511 -4.11 6.68 -31.97
N ASN A 512 -4.51 5.87 -32.95
CA ASN A 512 -4.60 6.14 -34.40
C ASN A 512 -3.42 5.75 -35.31
N GLN A 513 -3.00 4.48 -35.31
CA GLN A 513 -2.31 3.89 -36.48
C GLN A 513 -2.82 2.48 -36.83
N ASN A 514 -4.14 2.29 -36.97
CA ASN A 514 -4.67 1.02 -37.49
C ASN A 514 -5.91 1.16 -38.40
N GLU A 515 -6.07 2.28 -39.10
CA GLU A 515 -7.22 2.47 -40.02
C GLU A 515 -6.88 3.01 -41.42
N ASN A 516 -5.64 2.97 -41.89
CA ASN A 516 -5.33 3.42 -43.27
C ASN A 516 -4.23 2.61 -43.96
N SER A 517 -4.36 1.28 -43.99
CA SER A 517 -3.54 0.46 -44.88
C SER A 517 -4.24 -0.82 -45.32
N ILE A 518 -5.47 -0.68 -45.86
CA ILE A 518 -6.03 -1.62 -46.84
C ILE A 518 -6.80 -0.79 -47.87
N GLN A 519 -6.05 -0.15 -48.78
CA GLN A 519 -6.47 0.09 -50.16
C GLN A 519 -5.21 0.43 -50.95
N ASP A 520 -5.07 -0.29 -52.06
CA ASP A 520 -4.05 -0.20 -53.10
C ASP A 520 -2.75 -1.00 -52.92
N LEU A 521 -2.76 -2.14 -53.67
CA LEU A 521 -1.70 -3.02 -54.19
C LEU A 521 -1.54 -4.38 -53.51
#